data_AF-A0A1C0ABP0-F1
#
_entry.id   AF-A0A1C0ABP0-F1
#
_cell.length_a   1.000
_cell.length_b   1.000
_cell.length_c   1.000
_cell.angle_alpha   90.00
_cell.angle_beta   90.00
_cell.angle_gamma   90.00
#
_symmetry.space_group_name_H-M   'P 1'
#
loop_
_entity.id
_entity.type
_entity.pdbx_description
1 polymer ?
#
loop_
_entity_poly.entity_id
_entity_poly.type
_entity_poly.pdbx_seq_one_letter_code
_entity_poly.pdbx_strand_id
1 'polypeptide(L)'
;MLEFFRIYFVTRVKSNTKIEIINPVDLNTKDKESNILLDADVMLGDHTSKTRMKHEMRLVRVKTIDRDNKEKIIDILNNRFDLEAHIIAKSYKKTLGNRVIL
;
A
#
# COMPACT_ATOMS: atom_id res chain seq x y z
N MET A 1 -8.87 -8.04 27.00
CA MET A 1 -8.91 -8.73 25.71
C MET A 1 -8.08 -7.89 24.75
N LEU A 2 -6.81 -8.26 24.53
CA LEU A 2 -5.95 -7.54 23.60
C LEU A 2 -6.35 -7.99 22.20
N GLU A 3 -7.14 -7.17 21.51
CA GLU A 3 -7.31 -7.33 20.07
C GLU A 3 -5.94 -7.11 19.42
N PHE A 4 -5.29 -8.20 19.03
CA PHE A 4 -4.21 -8.13 18.08
C PHE A 4 -4.80 -7.55 16.79
N PHE A 5 -4.60 -6.26 16.54
CA PHE A 5 -4.89 -5.62 15.26
C PHE A 5 -4.10 -6.37 14.18
N ARG A 6 -4.73 -7.35 13.54
CA ARG A 6 -4.15 -8.06 12.41
C ARG A 6 -3.96 -7.04 11.29
N ILE A 7 -2.72 -6.72 10.99
CA ILE A 7 -2.37 -5.86 9.87
C ILE A 7 -2.48 -6.71 8.61
N TYR A 8 -3.41 -6.37 7.72
CA TYR A 8 -3.56 -7.05 6.44
C TYR A 8 -2.86 -6.20 5.37
N PHE A 9 -1.67 -6.64 4.94
CA PHE A 9 -1.01 -6.09 3.76
C PHE A 9 -1.42 -6.89 2.54
N VAL A 10 -2.03 -6.24 1.54
CA VAL A 10 -2.34 -6.85 0.25
C VAL A 10 -1.23 -6.43 -0.71
N THR A 11 -0.35 -7.36 -1.06
CA THR A 11 0.91 -7.02 -1.74
C THR A 11 0.94 -7.47 -3.21
N ARG A 12 -0.06 -8.23 -3.66
CA ARG A 12 -0.21 -8.63 -5.07
C ARG A 12 -1.64 -8.41 -5.53
N VAL A 13 -1.90 -7.26 -6.12
CA VAL A 13 -3.08 -7.06 -6.96
C VAL A 13 -2.83 -7.64 -8.36
N LYS A 14 -3.88 -8.12 -9.02
CA LYS A 14 -3.77 -8.57 -10.40
C LYS A 14 -3.54 -7.34 -11.28
N SER A 15 -2.84 -7.50 -12.40
CA SER A 15 -2.57 -6.39 -13.33
C SER A 15 -3.85 -5.73 -13.87
N ASN A 16 -4.98 -6.44 -13.85
CA ASN A 16 -6.28 -5.93 -14.25
C ASN A 16 -7.13 -5.39 -13.09
N THR A 17 -6.61 -5.32 -11.86
CA THR A 17 -7.33 -4.74 -10.73
C THR A 17 -7.51 -3.24 -10.98
N LYS A 18 -8.77 -2.81 -11.10
CA LYS A 18 -9.11 -1.39 -11.14
C LYS A 18 -8.93 -0.79 -9.74
N ILE A 19 -8.23 0.34 -9.68
CA ILE A 19 -8.01 1.12 -8.47
C ILE A 19 -8.56 2.51 -8.73
N GLU A 20 -9.52 2.93 -7.92
CA GLU A 20 -10.10 4.26 -7.94
C GLU A 20 -9.54 5.05 -6.76
N ILE A 21 -8.94 6.22 -7.03
CA ILE A 21 -8.49 7.12 -5.96
C ILE A 21 -9.72 7.86 -5.43
N ILE A 22 -9.99 7.70 -4.13
CA ILE A 22 -11.09 8.36 -3.44
C ILE A 22 -10.61 9.66 -2.82
N ASN A 23 -9.51 9.60 -2.07
CA ASN A 23 -8.95 10.75 -1.37
C ASN A 23 -7.41 10.71 -1.38
N PRO A 24 -6.74 11.63 -2.09
CA PRO A 24 -5.30 11.78 -1.98
C PRO A 24 -4.92 12.38 -0.62
N VAL A 25 -3.85 11.87 -0.01
CA VAL A 25 -3.30 12.35 1.25
C VAL A 25 -1.99 13.10 0.97
N ASP A 26 -1.84 14.29 1.55
CA ASP A 26 -0.64 15.09 1.38
C ASP A 26 0.58 14.43 2.04
N LEU A 27 1.67 14.34 1.27
CA LEU A 27 2.92 13.76 1.74
C LEU A 27 3.68 14.73 2.64
N ASN A 28 3.97 14.30 3.87
CA ASN A 28 4.80 15.07 4.79
C ASN A 28 6.30 14.95 4.42
N THR A 29 7.16 15.68 5.15
CA THR A 29 8.61 15.70 4.91
C THR A 29 9.24 14.30 5.00
N LYS A 30 8.86 13.50 6.00
CA LYS A 30 9.41 12.15 6.21
C LYS A 30 8.98 11.18 5.11
N ASP A 31 7.77 11.35 4.58
CA ASP A 31 7.28 10.57 3.46
C ASP A 31 8.10 10.85 2.20
N LYS A 32 8.40 12.13 1.93
CA LYS A 32 9.27 12.53 0.80
C LYS A 32 10.69 12.00 0.96
N GLU A 33 11.29 12.13 2.14
CA GLU A 33 12.61 11.56 2.47
C GLU A 33 12.65 10.03 2.30
N SER A 34 11.51 9.37 2.53
CA SER A 34 11.34 7.93 2.36
C SER A 34 10.96 7.52 0.93
N ASN A 35 11.01 8.44 -0.04
CA ASN A 35 10.66 8.23 -1.44
C ASN A 35 9.22 7.73 -1.65
N ILE A 36 8.28 8.14 -0.79
CA ILE A 36 6.85 7.95 -1.05
C ILE A 36 6.46 8.86 -2.21
N LEU A 37 5.75 8.28 -3.19
CA LEU A 37 5.28 8.95 -4.40
C LEU A 37 3.79 9.28 -4.35
N LEU A 38 3.01 8.46 -3.64
CA LEU A 38 1.56 8.63 -3.48
C LEU A 38 1.14 8.02 -2.15
N ASP A 39 0.22 8.70 -1.49
CA ASP A 39 -0.57 8.16 -0.40
C ASP A 39 -2.03 8.53 -0.66
N ALA A 40 -2.93 7.56 -0.63
CA ALA A 40 -4.33 7.78 -0.95
C ALA A 40 -5.25 6.71 -0.38
N ASP A 41 -6.46 7.11 -0.02
CA ASP A 41 -7.58 6.20 0.16
C ASP A 41 -8.11 5.81 -1.22
N VAL A 42 -8.36 4.53 -1.42
CA VAL A 42 -8.70 3.92 -2.71
C VAL A 42 -9.82 2.91 -2.58
N MET A 43 -10.57 2.73 -3.66
CA MET A 43 -11.50 1.62 -3.82
C MET A 43 -10.96 0.63 -4.86
N LEU A 44 -11.05 -0.67 -4.55
CA LEU A 44 -10.60 -1.73 -5.43
C LEU A 44 -11.77 -2.40 -6.16
N GLY A 45 -11.56 -2.77 -7.42
CA GLY A 45 -12.52 -3.46 -8.26
C GLY A 45 -13.38 -2.52 -9.09
N ASP A 46 -14.34 -3.08 -9.82
CA ASP A 46 -15.15 -2.35 -10.78
C ASP A 46 -16.62 -2.38 -10.38
N HIS A 47 -17.28 -1.23 -10.49
CA HIS A 47 -18.72 -1.08 -10.32
C HIS A 47 -19.52 -1.99 -11.25
N THR A 48 -19.04 -2.21 -12.47
CA THR A 48 -19.78 -2.94 -13.52
C THR A 48 -19.70 -4.46 -13.37
N SER A 49 -18.64 -4.99 -12.73
CA SER A 49 -18.39 -6.43 -12.66
C SER A 49 -18.74 -7.09 -11.31
N LYS A 50 -19.40 -6.36 -10.39
CA LYS A 50 -19.68 -6.81 -9.00
C LYS A 50 -18.44 -7.23 -8.20
N THR A 51 -17.25 -6.86 -8.65
CA THR A 51 -15.97 -7.17 -7.99
C THR A 51 -15.50 -6.06 -7.05
N ARG A 52 -16.24 -4.94 -6.98
CA ARG A 52 -15.90 -3.81 -6.11
C ARG A 52 -15.88 -4.26 -4.65
N MET A 53 -14.80 -3.94 -3.96
CA MET A 53 -14.70 -4.18 -2.52
C MET A 53 -15.73 -3.32 -1.77
N LYS A 54 -16.18 -3.82 -0.62
CA LYS A 54 -17.17 -3.12 0.22
C LYS A 54 -16.56 -1.98 1.03
N HIS A 55 -15.26 -2.03 1.29
CA HIS A 55 -14.55 -1.10 2.14
C HIS A 55 -13.38 -0.49 1.39
N GLU A 56 -13.13 0.78 1.68
CA GLU A 56 -11.95 1.49 1.22
C GLU A 56 -10.68 0.81 1.76
N MET A 57 -9.63 0.93 0.97
CA MET A 57 -8.28 0.54 1.29
C MET A 57 -7.41 1.78 1.20
N ARG A 58 -6.19 1.71 1.72
CA ARG A 58 -5.17 2.74 1.51
C ARG A 58 -4.09 2.22 0.58
N LEU A 59 -3.69 3.04 -0.38
CA LEU A 59 -2.59 2.81 -1.31
C LEU A 59 -1.41 3.72 -0.93
N VAL A 60 -0.29 3.11 -0.59
CA VAL A 60 1.00 3.79 -0.48
C VAL A 60 1.89 3.35 -1.64
N ARG A 61 2.29 4.28 -2.51
CA ARG A 61 3.24 4.03 -3.60
C ARG A 61 4.62 4.52 -3.19
N VAL A 62 5.62 3.66 -3.29
CA VAL A 62 7.01 3.98 -2.90
C VAL A 62 7.98 3.63 -4.01
N LYS A 63 8.98 4.50 -4.23
CA LYS A 63 10.13 4.22 -5.08
C LYS A 63 11.23 3.58 -4.23
N THR A 64 11.73 2.43 -4.64
CA THR A 64 12.83 1.71 -4.00
C THR A 64 13.85 1.25 -5.04
N ILE A 65 14.98 0.74 -4.58
CA ILE A 65 15.96 0.03 -5.39
C ILE A 65 15.84 -1.47 -5.07
N ASP A 66 15.88 -2.32 -6.10
CA ASP A 66 15.87 -3.77 -5.96
C ASP A 66 17.28 -4.33 -5.66
N ARG A 67 17.42 -5.67 -5.69
CA ARG A 67 18.70 -6.33 -5.39
C ARG A 67 19.76 -6.15 -6.48
N ASP A 68 19.35 -5.76 -7.69
CA ASP A 68 20.22 -5.58 -8.85
C ASP A 68 20.55 -4.10 -9.08
N ASN A 69 20.35 -3.26 -8.05
CA ASN A 69 20.49 -1.80 -8.10
C ASN A 69 19.59 -1.11 -9.13
N LYS A 70 18.45 -1.71 -9.49
CA LYS A 70 17.48 -1.11 -10.40
C LYS A 70 16.36 -0.42 -9.63
N GLU A 71 15.93 0.73 -10.13
CA GLU A 71 14.79 1.43 -9.58
C GLU A 71 13.50 0.63 -9.79
N LYS A 72 12.66 0.58 -8.75
CA LYS A 72 11.39 -0.13 -8.75
C LYS A 72 10.35 0.68 -7.99
N ILE A 73 9.14 0.75 -8.54
CA ILE A 73 7.97 1.30 -7.86
C ILE A 73 7.15 0.15 -7.28
N ILE A 74 6.72 0.31 -6.03
CA ILE A 74 5.89 -0.67 -5.32
C ILE A 74 4.62 0.01 -4.85
N ASP A 75 3.50 -0.61 -5.15
CA ASP A 75 2.18 -0.26 -4.63
C ASP A 75 1.86 -1.15 -3.43
N ILE A 76 1.62 -0.53 -2.28
CA ILE A 76 1.31 -1.20 -1.01
C ILE A 76 -0.13 -0.90 -0.66
N LEU A 77 -1.01 -1.90 -0.82
CA LEU A 77 -2.40 -1.82 -0.39
C LEU A 77 -2.55 -2.33 1.04
N ASN A 78 -3.22 -1.55 1.88
CA ASN A 78 -3.35 -1.82 3.30
C ASN A 78 -4.65 -1.25 3.87
N ASN A 79 -4.98 -1.60 5.12
CA ASN A 79 -6.14 -1.08 5.85
C ASN A 79 -5.74 -0.25 7.09
N ARG A 80 -4.52 0.30 7.11
CA ARG A 80 -3.98 1.11 8.21
C ARG A 80 -4.04 2.59 7.84
N PHE A 81 -5.17 3.20 8.15
CA PHE A 81 -5.40 4.63 7.98
C PHE A 81 -4.78 5.47 9.11
N ASP A 82 -4.37 4.82 10.20
CA ASP A 82 -3.84 5.44 11.42
C ASP A 82 -2.32 5.65 11.41
N LEU A 83 -1.61 5.08 10.43
CA LEU A 83 -0.14 5.15 10.33
C LEU A 83 0.32 6.15 9.27
N GLU A 84 1.51 6.71 9.41
CA GLU A 84 2.11 7.53 8.35
C GLU A 84 2.62 6.64 7.19
N ALA A 85 2.61 7.16 5.96
CA ALA A 85 2.93 6.37 4.76
C ALA A 85 4.36 5.78 4.80
N HIS A 86 5.34 6.55 5.26
CA HIS A 86 6.70 6.03 5.44
C HIS A 86 6.81 4.88 6.46
N ILE A 87 5.96 4.87 7.51
CA ILE A 87 5.92 3.78 8.49
C ILE A 87 5.36 2.51 7.84
N ILE A 88 4.35 2.64 6.99
CA ILE A 88 3.80 1.53 6.18
C ILE A 88 4.87 0.96 5.25
N ALA A 89 5.56 1.82 4.49
CA ALA A 89 6.63 1.38 3.58
C ALA A 89 7.80 0.70 4.31
N LYS A 90 8.23 1.25 5.45
CA LYS A 90 9.26 0.66 6.31
C LYS A 90 8.83 -0.71 6.85
N SER A 91 7.56 -0.85 7.23
CA SER A 91 7.00 -2.12 7.72
C SER A 91 6.97 -3.17 6.63
N TYR A 92 6.53 -2.81 5.42
CA TYR A 92 6.56 -3.70 4.26
C TYR A 92 7.97 -4.21 3.95
N LYS A 93 8.99 -3.32 3.98
CA LYS A 93 10.40 -3.69 3.76
C LYS A 93 10.91 -4.69 4.79
N LYS A 94 10.54 -4.54 6.07
CA LYS A 94 10.91 -5.49 7.13
C LYS A 94 10.27 -6.86 6.93
N THR A 95 9.00 -6.89 6.53
CA THR A 95 8.26 -8.15 6.29
C THR A 95 8.79 -8.92 5.07
N LEU A 96 9.36 -8.26 4.05
CA LEU A 96 10.04 -8.95 2.95
C LEU A 96 11.31 -9.72 3.37
N GLY A 97 11.85 -9.48 4.58
CA GLY A 97 12.87 -10.34 5.19
C GLY A 97 12.30 -11.69 5.68
N ASN A 98 11.00 -11.73 5.95
CA ASN A 98 10.23 -12.90 6.41
C ASN A 98 9.09 -13.18 5.42
N ARG A 99 9.43 -13.71 4.24
CA ARG A 99 8.55 -14.37 3.26
C ARG A 99 7.05 -14.03 3.38
N VAL A 100 6.58 -13.06 2.61
CA VAL A 100 5.19 -13.05 2.13
C VAL A 100 5.23 -13.02 0.61
N ILE A 101 5.39 -14.21 0.06
CA ILE A 101 5.05 -14.56 -1.32
C ILE A 101 3.58 -14.96 -1.30
N LEU A 102 2.80 -14.46 -2.26
CA LEU A 102 1.57 -15.10 -2.69
C LEU A 102 1.89 -16.09 -3.80
#